data_AF-A0A2M9TPD9-F1
#
_entry.id   AF-A0A2M9TPD9-F1
#
_cell.length_a   1.000
_cell.length_b   1.000
_cell.length_c   1.000
_cell.angle_alpha   90.00
_cell.angle_beta   90.00
_cell.angle_gamma   90.00
#
_symmetry.space_group_name_H-M   'P 1'
#
loop_
_entity.id
_entity.type
_entity.pdbx_description
1 polymer ?
#
loop_
_entity_poly.entity_id
_entity_poly.type
_entity_poly.pdbx_seq_one_letter_code
_entity_poly.pdbx_strand_id
1 'polypeptide(L)'
;MIEDQKMRVAKLKDLIGEQSIAAFCRKFEKIDPNYISQILNGHRSFGEKAARTMEEKLGLPPGWFDRRSDYVWPFTSITYQEYLRLEAADQHEIETLLGLKALKIRVSKNN
;
A
#
# COMPACT_ATOMS: atom_id res chain seq x y z
N MET A 1 -21.13 -6.08 -2.86
CA MET A 1 -20.77 -7.51 -2.63
C MET A 1 -19.95 -8.17 -3.75
N ILE A 2 -19.73 -7.56 -4.92
CA ILE A 2 -18.73 -8.02 -5.92
C ILE A 2 -17.64 -6.96 -6.18
N GLU A 3 -17.97 -5.68 -6.01
CA GLU A 3 -17.05 -4.56 -6.23
C GLU A 3 -15.89 -4.52 -5.22
N ASP A 4 -16.16 -4.81 -3.95
CA ASP A 4 -15.14 -4.82 -2.88
C ASP A 4 -14.04 -5.84 -3.13
N GLN A 5 -14.40 -7.05 -3.59
CA GLN A 5 -13.41 -8.08 -3.88
C GLN A 5 -12.48 -7.67 -5.03
N LYS A 6 -13.03 -7.11 -6.11
CA LYS A 6 -12.23 -6.64 -7.25
C LYS A 6 -11.26 -5.54 -6.84
N MET A 7 -11.72 -4.59 -6.01
CA MET A 7 -10.89 -3.51 -5.48
C MET A 7 -9.72 -4.05 -4.65
N ARG A 8 -10.00 -4.97 -3.70
CA ARG A 8 -8.95 -5.56 -2.86
C ARG A 8 -7.92 -6.34 -3.69
N VAL A 9 -8.37 -7.10 -4.70
CA VAL A 9 -7.47 -7.82 -5.62
C VAL A 9 -6.64 -6.86 -6.46
N ALA A 10 -7.22 -5.75 -6.95
CA ALA A 10 -6.48 -4.72 -7.68
C ALA A 10 -5.39 -4.09 -6.80
N LYS A 11 -5.70 -3.78 -5.54
CA LYS A 11 -4.72 -3.30 -4.56
C LYS A 11 -3.62 -4.31 -4.25
N LEU A 12 -3.96 -5.59 -4.17
CA LEU A 12 -2.95 -6.64 -3.98
C LEU A 12 -2.01 -6.72 -5.19
N LYS A 13 -2.53 -6.57 -6.41
CA LYS A 13 -1.69 -6.49 -7.62
C LYS A 13 -0.78 -5.26 -7.60
N ASP A 14 -1.31 -4.11 -7.23
CA ASP A 14 -0.54 -2.86 -7.10
C ASP A 14 0.58 -2.97 -6.06
N LEU A 15 0.27 -3.56 -4.90
CA LEU A 15 1.24 -3.81 -3.84
C LEU A 15 2.37 -4.76 -4.26
N ILE A 16 2.05 -5.76 -5.09
CA ILE A 16 3.05 -6.63 -5.71
C ILE A 16 3.86 -5.85 -6.75
N GLY A 17 3.22 -4.96 -7.51
CA GLY A 17 3.89 -4.19 -8.57
C GLY A 17 4.42 -5.10 -9.69
N GLU A 18 5.59 -4.77 -10.23
CA GLU A 18 6.21 -5.50 -11.35
C GLU A 18 7.03 -6.74 -10.92
N GLN A 19 7.21 -6.96 -9.62
CA GLN A 19 7.97 -8.11 -9.14
C GLN A 19 7.12 -9.40 -9.15
N SER A 20 7.80 -10.55 -9.19
CA SER A 20 7.10 -11.84 -9.13
C SER A 20 6.49 -12.08 -7.74
N ILE A 21 5.39 -12.85 -7.69
CA ILE A 21 4.72 -13.26 -6.44
C ILE A 21 5.72 -13.92 -5.48
N ALA A 22 6.62 -14.77 -6.00
CA ALA A 22 7.64 -15.42 -5.19
C ALA A 22 8.63 -14.41 -4.60
N ALA A 23 9.08 -13.42 -5.38
CA ALA A 23 9.94 -12.35 -4.88
C ALA A 23 9.22 -11.46 -3.85
N PHE A 24 7.91 -11.28 -3.99
CA PHE A 24 7.08 -10.57 -3.03
C PHE A 24 6.97 -11.33 -1.71
N CYS A 25 6.59 -12.61 -1.75
CA CYS A 25 6.49 -13.43 -0.55
C CYS A 25 7.83 -13.59 0.18
N ARG A 26 8.98 -13.57 -0.50
CA ARG A 26 10.30 -13.62 0.17
C ARG A 26 10.53 -12.46 1.13
N LYS A 27 9.84 -11.33 0.97
CA LYS A 27 9.90 -10.20 1.89
C LYS A 27 9.07 -10.41 3.16
N PHE A 28 8.23 -11.44 3.21
CA PHE A 28 7.29 -11.72 4.30
C PHE A 28 7.30 -13.20 4.69
N GLU A 29 7.77 -13.54 5.90
CA GLU A 29 7.88 -14.94 6.34
C GLU A 29 6.56 -15.73 6.39
N LYS A 30 5.41 -15.04 6.48
CA LYS A 30 4.09 -15.66 6.79
C LYS A 30 3.16 -15.80 5.58
N ILE A 31 3.65 -15.56 4.36
CA ILE A 31 2.82 -15.53 3.15
C ILE A 31 3.28 -16.53 2.11
N ASP A 32 2.36 -17.39 1.72
CA ASP A 32 2.59 -18.42 0.72
C ASP A 32 2.33 -17.89 -0.71
N PRO A 33 3.26 -18.11 -1.67
CA PRO A 33 3.08 -17.67 -3.06
C PRO A 33 1.87 -18.29 -3.76
N ASN A 34 1.55 -19.55 -3.46
CA ASN A 34 0.41 -20.23 -4.06
C ASN A 34 -0.90 -19.62 -3.53
N TYR A 35 -0.97 -19.26 -2.24
CA TYR A 35 -2.12 -18.54 -1.68
C TYR A 35 -2.40 -17.20 -2.40
N ILE A 36 -1.36 -16.39 -2.67
CA ILE A 36 -1.53 -15.15 -3.45
C ILE A 36 -1.98 -15.46 -4.88
N SER A 37 -1.35 -16.42 -5.55
CA SER A 37 -1.70 -16.82 -6.92
C SER A 37 -3.18 -17.23 -7.04
N GLN A 38 -3.69 -18.00 -6.08
CA GLN A 38 -5.10 -18.43 -6.04
C GLN A 38 -6.06 -17.24 -5.90
N ILE A 39 -5.68 -16.21 -5.13
CA ILE A 39 -6.47 -14.98 -5.01
C ILE A 39 -6.45 -14.18 -6.33
N LEU A 40 -5.27 -13.99 -6.92
CA LEU A 40 -5.10 -13.17 -8.12
C LEU A 40 -5.78 -13.75 -9.37
N ASN A 41 -5.81 -15.08 -9.47
CA ASN A 41 -6.47 -15.81 -10.55
C ASN A 41 -7.97 -16.04 -10.29
N GLY A 42 -8.50 -15.59 -9.15
CA GLY A 42 -9.92 -15.72 -8.83
C GLY A 42 -10.37 -17.12 -8.40
N HIS A 43 -9.44 -18.05 -8.20
CA HIS A 43 -9.73 -19.39 -7.66
C HIS A 43 -10.08 -19.37 -6.17
N ARG A 44 -9.65 -18.33 -5.44
CA ARG A 44 -10.02 -18.09 -4.04
C ARG A 44 -10.64 -16.71 -3.86
N SER A 45 -11.66 -16.62 -3.01
CA SER A 45 -12.30 -15.36 -2.67
C SER A 45 -11.40 -14.48 -1.78
N PHE A 46 -11.35 -13.18 -2.11
CA PHE A 46 -10.66 -12.17 -1.31
C PHE A 46 -11.67 -11.33 -0.52
N GLY A 47 -12.43 -12.04 0.33
CA GLY A 47 -13.42 -11.47 1.24
C GLY A 47 -12.79 -10.74 2.43
N GLU A 48 -13.62 -10.13 3.27
CA GLU A 48 -13.16 -9.26 4.37
C GLU A 48 -12.22 -9.99 5.33
N LYS A 49 -12.59 -11.21 5.73
CA LYS A 49 -11.76 -12.05 6.59
C LYS A 49 -10.40 -12.36 5.97
N ALA A 50 -10.37 -12.67 4.67
CA ALA A 50 -9.13 -12.96 3.95
C ALA A 50 -8.24 -11.72 3.83
N ALA A 51 -8.86 -10.54 3.62
CA ALA A 51 -8.17 -9.25 3.58
C ALA A 51 -7.55 -8.90 4.93
N ARG A 52 -8.31 -9.02 6.04
CA ARG A 52 -7.80 -8.77 7.40
C ARG A 52 -6.63 -9.67 7.76
N THR A 53 -6.74 -10.98 7.51
CA THR A 53 -5.62 -11.90 7.72
C THR A 53 -4.41 -11.56 6.85
N MET A 54 -4.63 -11.06 5.63
CA MET A 54 -3.54 -10.63 4.76
C MET A 54 -2.89 -9.34 5.25
N GLU A 55 -3.66 -8.38 5.77
CA GLU A 55 -3.14 -7.16 6.40
C GLU A 55 -2.24 -7.50 7.59
N GLU A 56 -2.69 -8.39 8.48
CA GLU A 56 -1.90 -8.84 9.63
C GLU A 56 -0.57 -9.49 9.21
N LYS A 57 -0.61 -10.33 8.15
CA LYS A 57 0.59 -11.00 7.64
C LYS A 57 1.56 -10.06 6.94
N LEU A 58 1.06 -8.99 6.34
CA LEU A 58 1.84 -7.96 5.65
C LEU A 58 2.27 -6.82 6.59
N GLY A 59 1.78 -6.79 7.84
CA GLY A 59 2.00 -5.67 8.75
C GLY A 59 1.28 -4.39 8.34
N LEU A 60 0.21 -4.49 7.56
CA LEU A 60 -0.59 -3.36 7.10
C LEU A 60 -1.65 -2.97 8.13
N PRO A 61 -2.07 -1.68 8.18
CA PRO A 61 -3.14 -1.26 9.05
C PRO A 61 -4.46 -1.95 8.67
N PRO A 62 -5.34 -2.23 9.66
CA PRO A 62 -6.64 -2.82 9.38
C PRO A 62 -7.45 -1.89 8.46
N GLY A 63 -8.06 -2.47 7.44
CA GLY A 63 -8.85 -1.74 6.45
C GLY A 63 -8.04 -1.20 5.28
N TRP A 64 -6.73 -1.49 5.19
CA TRP A 64 -5.90 -1.03 4.08
C TRP A 64 -6.45 -1.48 2.71
N PHE A 65 -6.89 -2.73 2.57
CA PHE A 65 -7.46 -3.21 1.30
C PHE A 65 -8.87 -2.66 1.02
N ASP A 66 -9.58 -2.18 2.04
CA ASP A 66 -10.94 -1.65 1.93
C ASP A 66 -11.00 -0.15 1.72
N ARG A 67 -9.96 0.58 2.14
CA ARG A 67 -9.84 2.01 1.88
C ARG A 67 -9.87 2.21 0.37
N ARG A 68 -10.89 2.88 -0.16
CA ARG A 68 -10.78 3.45 -1.51
C ARG A 68 -9.56 4.36 -1.48
N SER A 69 -8.56 4.05 -2.31
CA SER A 69 -7.36 4.88 -2.36
C SER A 69 -7.72 6.15 -3.11
N ASP A 70 -8.40 7.07 -2.44
CA ASP A 70 -8.52 8.44 -2.92
C ASP A 70 -7.17 9.17 -2.78
N TYR A 71 -6.21 8.54 -2.07
CA TYR A 71 -4.82 8.94 -2.02
C TYR A 71 -4.11 8.55 -3.31
N VAL A 72 -4.06 9.50 -4.23
CA VAL A 72 -3.11 9.52 -5.34
C VAL A 72 -1.78 9.96 -4.77
N TRP A 73 -0.72 9.18 -5.02
CA TRP A 73 0.63 9.57 -4.69
C TRP A 73 0.92 10.97 -5.27
N PRO A 74 1.16 11.99 -4.43
CA PRO A 74 1.07 13.38 -4.86
C PRO A 74 2.37 13.88 -5.54
N PHE A 75 3.42 13.06 -5.56
CA PHE A 75 4.71 13.43 -6.09
C PHE A 75 4.88 12.91 -7.51
N THR A 76 5.22 13.81 -8.42
CA THR A 76 5.52 13.48 -9.82
C THR A 76 6.99 13.13 -10.03
N SER A 77 7.87 13.59 -9.14
CA SER A 77 9.33 13.48 -9.28
C SER A 77 9.92 12.17 -8.76
N ILE A 78 9.14 11.39 -8.01
CA ILE A 78 9.58 10.12 -7.40
C ILE A 78 8.36 9.22 -7.32
N THR A 79 8.50 7.92 -7.55
CA THR A 79 7.41 6.95 -7.36
C THR A 79 7.30 6.50 -5.90
N TYR A 80 6.16 5.93 -5.51
CA TYR A 80 6.00 5.37 -4.17
C TYR A 80 7.03 4.26 -3.85
N GLN A 81 7.39 3.45 -4.84
CA GLN A 81 8.36 2.37 -4.67
C GLN A 81 9.78 2.87 -4.44
N GLU A 82 10.16 3.97 -5.10
CA GLU A 82 11.46 4.62 -4.87
C GLU A 82 11.51 5.27 -3.49
N TYR A 83 10.44 5.92 -3.06
CA TYR A 83 10.33 6.47 -1.70
C TYR A 83 10.57 5.41 -0.63
N LEU A 84 9.97 4.22 -0.77
CA LEU A 84 10.14 3.12 0.19
C LEU A 84 11.57 2.55 0.23
N ARG A 85 12.38 2.78 -0.80
CA ARG A 85 13.77 2.33 -0.89
C ARG A 85 14.76 3.33 -0.30
N LEU A 86 14.32 4.55 0.02
CA LEU A 86 15.15 5.57 0.65
C LEU A 86 15.54 5.17 2.07
N GLU A 87 16.67 5.68 2.55
CA GLU A 87 17.06 5.51 3.94
C GLU A 87 16.11 6.26 4.87
N ALA A 88 16.02 5.82 6.13
CA ALA A 88 15.13 6.44 7.11
C ALA A 88 15.41 7.94 7.31
N ALA A 89 16.68 8.36 7.16
CA ALA A 89 17.08 9.76 7.23
C ALA A 89 16.47 10.60 6.09
N ASP A 90 16.50 10.10 4.86
CA ASP A 90 15.96 10.79 3.69
C ASP A 90 14.43 10.89 3.76
N GLN A 91 13.76 9.81 4.20
CA GLN A 91 12.31 9.83 4.42
C GLN A 91 11.93 10.88 5.48
N HIS A 92 12.73 11.00 6.54
CA HIS A 92 12.51 11.99 7.60
C HIS A 92 12.74 13.43 7.13
N GLU A 93 13.73 13.66 6.27
CA GLU A 93 13.96 14.96 5.66
C GLU A 93 12.78 15.39 4.78
N ILE A 94 12.28 14.49 3.93
CA ILE A 94 11.10 14.74 3.09
C ILE A 94 9.89 15.12 3.97
N GLU A 95 9.61 14.35 5.01
CA GLU A 95 8.50 14.63 5.94
C GLU A 95 8.67 15.99 6.63
N THR A 96 9.90 16.35 7.02
CA THR A 96 10.21 17.64 7.63
C THR A 96 9.90 18.79 6.66
N LEU A 97 10.31 18.68 5.40
CA LEU A 97 10.04 19.68 4.37
C LEU A 97 8.53 19.84 4.12
N LEU A 98 7.80 18.74 4.04
CA LEU A 98 6.34 18.74 3.88
C LEU A 98 5.66 19.40 5.07
N GLY A 99 6.08 19.07 6.29
CA GLY A 99 5.58 19.67 7.52
C GLY A 99 5.76 21.19 7.54
N LEU A 100 6.94 21.69 7.15
CA LEU A 100 7.22 23.12 7.07
C LEU A 100 6.32 23.82 6.04
N LYS A 101 6.11 23.23 4.86
CA LYS A 101 5.19 23.78 3.86
C LYS A 101 3.75 23.78 4.34
N ALA A 102 3.32 22.71 5.00
CA ALA A 102 1.98 22.60 5.57
C ALA A 102 1.73 23.67 6.64
N LEU A 103 2.72 23.96 7.49
CA LEU A 103 2.65 25.04 8.47
C LEU A 103 2.49 26.40 7.79
N LYS A 104 3.29 26.69 6.75
CA LYS A 104 3.18 27.95 5.99
C LYS A 104 1.80 28.13 5.36
N ILE A 105 1.23 27.06 4.80
CA ILE A 105 -0.13 27.08 4.22
C ILE A 105 -1.17 27.38 5.30
N ARG A 106 -1.07 26.72 6.47
CA ARG A 106 -2.02 26.91 7.58
C ARG A 106 -1.97 28.32 8.15
N VAL A 107 -0.77 28.88 8.30
CA VAL A 107 -0.59 30.28 8.73
C VAL A 107 -1.18 31.25 7.70
N SER A 108 -0.97 31.00 6.41
CA SER A 108 -1.50 31.85 5.33
C SER A 108 -3.03 31.78 5.16
N LYS A 109 -3.70 30.77 5.72
CA LYS A 109 -5.17 30.64 5.70
C LYS A 109 -5.87 31.27 6.91
N ASN A 110 -5.12 31.65 7.94
CA ASN A 110 -5.63 32.23 9.19
C ASN A 110 -5.44 33.76 9.27
N ASN A 111 -4.95 34.39 8.21
CA ASN A 111 -4.88 35.85 8.00
C ASN A 111 -5.78 36.23 6.82
#